data_AF-A0A819WDF0-F1
#
_entry.id   AF-A0A819WDF0-F1
#
_cell.length_a   1.000
_cell.length_b   1.000
_cell.length_c   1.000
_cell.angle_alpha   90.00
_cell.angle_beta   90.00
_cell.angle_gamma   90.00
#
_symmetry.space_group_name_H-M   'P 1'
#
loop_
_entity.id
_entity.type
_entity.pdbx_description
1 polymer ?
#
loop_
_entity_poly.entity_id
_entity_poly.type
_entity_poly.pdbx_seq_one_letter_code
_entity_poly.pdbx_strand_id
1 'polypeptide(L)'
;MTSTENIPTPNNDPGSFSSFRSTSDHDTPSQQYQLDSTPPMHSSHRQISNHSQNLPPQSSSSSPTIGRNPSPPPIDNLSRADMVGDEMYSKSWFCQVLLKLIQFVAPEQIHDEIFSTIRQQGDEYVLTNSNKKQELDETFESELCELWDVSMSADVAHLLIEFNSLDLFNVVLIQSKDKRCTEIVLGILSNMACCKRNIIQDNQTISVALCIIQHTNLLSTILSILTSDDYSACPTLVQLFRLIYTLIVRQDTRLLMLEHIQLTYEPLCFILQSCYNKDLLEQCSLLLRVLFDECNLFDNNEQTEVFYLFLTSITTAISALIENETITINNILENLFNCLQIYTTHEYFIDMLNEHCQTIMKLIENILNRLVHDDIVQIRSVLLLSCISICNFFLYKHGLNIINKQLLEYFIIIGHTCYKDRQRREHQKHMIRRQRSRTQSHSSNKRKDIDDFDTNGKTGDDDSLLKSQNSSTNIDWDDETEVQSTTTKVDSDRSTSEDLVITSYTLVDELFLELFYRGIKQDSSKTIDNNTSVFTQLNQDQREIFRKIIKHFCNIDKRLDDMLNL
;
A
#
# COMPACT_ATOMS: atom_id res chain seq x y z
N MET A 1 -76.81 13.62 -5.98
CA MET A 1 -75.79 14.67 -6.21
C MET A 1 -74.93 14.65 -4.96
N THR A 2 -73.71 14.13 -4.93
CA THR A 2 -72.62 14.14 -5.92
C THR A 2 -71.76 12.89 -5.79
N SER A 3 -71.13 12.55 -6.91
CA SER A 3 -70.50 11.29 -7.29
C SER A 3 -69.14 11.04 -6.63
N THR A 4 -68.86 9.79 -6.28
CA THR A 4 -67.56 9.24 -5.91
C THR A 4 -66.84 8.70 -7.16
N GLU A 5 -65.64 9.19 -7.44
CA GLU A 5 -64.72 8.61 -8.42
C GLU A 5 -63.67 7.74 -7.72
N ASN A 6 -63.52 6.52 -8.25
CA ASN A 6 -62.55 5.50 -7.87
C ASN A 6 -61.20 5.77 -8.57
N ILE A 7 -60.09 5.61 -7.84
CA ILE A 7 -58.74 5.48 -8.40
C ILE A 7 -58.18 4.12 -7.93
N PRO A 8 -57.63 3.27 -8.81
CA PRO A 8 -57.15 1.93 -8.45
C PRO A 8 -55.69 1.94 -7.97
N THR A 9 -55.42 1.11 -6.97
CA THR A 9 -54.10 0.77 -6.44
C THR A 9 -53.35 -0.20 -7.37
N PRO A 10 -52.02 -0.11 -7.50
CA PRO A 10 -51.23 -1.13 -8.19
C PRO A 10 -50.84 -2.28 -7.24
N ASN A 11 -50.92 -3.49 -7.78
CA ASN A 11 -50.52 -4.76 -7.18
C ASN A 11 -49.01 -4.81 -6.89
N ASN A 12 -48.66 -5.14 -5.65
CA ASN A 12 -47.34 -5.62 -5.27
C ASN A 12 -47.38 -7.14 -5.12
N ASP A 13 -46.76 -7.86 -6.06
CA ASP A 13 -46.33 -9.24 -5.88
C ASP A 13 -44.82 -9.25 -5.59
N PRO A 14 -44.37 -9.74 -4.42
CA PRO A 14 -42.96 -9.98 -4.18
C PRO A 14 -42.57 -11.36 -4.72
N GLY A 15 -41.79 -11.36 -5.81
CA GLY A 15 -41.10 -12.54 -6.32
C GLY A 15 -40.10 -13.06 -5.28
N SER A 16 -40.32 -14.29 -4.86
CA SER A 16 -39.50 -15.05 -3.94
C SER A 16 -38.23 -15.55 -4.66
N PHE A 17 -37.06 -15.09 -4.22
CA PHE A 17 -35.79 -15.71 -4.60
C PHE A 17 -35.57 -16.94 -3.73
N SER A 18 -35.81 -18.10 -4.35
CA SER A 18 -35.53 -19.41 -3.80
C SER A 18 -34.02 -19.67 -3.74
N SER A 19 -33.58 -19.96 -2.52
CA SER A 19 -32.39 -20.71 -2.14
C SER A 19 -32.05 -21.87 -3.09
N PHE A 20 -30.81 -21.92 -3.59
CA PHE A 20 -30.25 -23.17 -4.11
C PHE A 20 -29.17 -23.68 -3.16
N ARG A 21 -29.55 -24.72 -2.43
CA ARG A 21 -28.68 -25.63 -1.68
C ARG A 21 -28.40 -26.79 -2.62
N SER A 22 -27.15 -26.97 -3.06
CA SER A 22 -26.72 -28.21 -3.73
C SER A 22 -25.81 -29.00 -2.80
N THR A 23 -26.39 -30.07 -2.29
CA THR A 23 -25.71 -31.23 -1.70
C THR A 23 -25.08 -32.06 -2.82
N SER A 24 -23.81 -32.44 -2.69
CA SER A 24 -23.31 -33.72 -3.21
C SER A 24 -22.05 -34.12 -2.46
N ASP A 25 -22.25 -35.09 -1.57
CA ASP A 25 -21.22 -35.94 -1.01
C ASP A 25 -20.48 -36.68 -2.14
N HIS A 26 -19.15 -36.68 -2.09
CA HIS A 26 -18.35 -37.81 -2.54
C HIS A 26 -17.07 -37.90 -1.71
N ASP A 27 -17.12 -38.81 -0.74
CA ASP A 27 -15.98 -39.38 -0.04
C ASP A 27 -15.02 -40.05 -1.02
N THR A 28 -13.73 -39.74 -0.92
CA THR A 28 -12.62 -40.69 -1.15
C THR A 28 -11.34 -40.15 -0.48
N PRO A 29 -10.42 -41.03 -0.06
CA PRO A 29 -9.66 -40.83 1.17
C PRO A 29 -8.25 -40.28 0.96
N SER A 30 -7.80 -39.59 2.00
CA SER A 30 -6.48 -39.05 2.25
C SER A 30 -5.34 -40.02 1.91
N GLN A 31 -4.51 -39.65 0.93
CA GLN A 31 -3.18 -40.21 0.77
C GLN A 31 -2.14 -39.32 1.46
N GLN A 32 -1.44 -39.91 2.41
CA GLN A 32 -0.25 -39.38 3.07
C GLN A 32 0.84 -39.12 2.02
N TYR A 33 1.33 -37.88 1.94
CA TYR A 33 2.62 -37.60 1.31
C TYR A 33 3.73 -37.63 2.36
N GLN A 34 4.65 -38.58 2.15
CA GLN A 34 5.92 -38.69 2.83
C GLN A 34 6.82 -37.49 2.47
N LEU A 35 7.49 -36.97 3.50
CA LEU A 35 8.64 -36.09 3.41
C LEU A 35 9.77 -36.80 2.66
N ASP A 36 10.30 -36.18 1.60
CA ASP A 36 11.61 -36.54 1.07
C ASP A 36 12.44 -35.30 0.71
N SER A 37 13.47 -35.10 1.53
CA SER A 37 14.88 -34.97 1.15
C SER A 37 15.29 -33.95 0.08
N THR A 38 15.86 -32.84 0.56
CA THR A 38 16.72 -31.90 -0.19
C THR A 38 18.04 -32.54 -0.65
N PRO A 39 18.56 -32.19 -1.84
CA PRO A 39 19.98 -32.39 -2.18
C PRO A 39 20.77 -31.05 -2.20
N PRO A 40 22.11 -31.10 -2.04
CA PRO A 40 22.91 -29.97 -1.59
C PRO A 40 23.47 -29.09 -2.73
N MET A 41 23.69 -27.82 -2.39
CA MET A 41 24.43 -26.85 -3.19
C MET A 41 25.93 -27.20 -3.30
N HIS A 42 26.45 -27.20 -4.52
CA HIS A 42 27.89 -27.16 -4.79
C HIS A 42 28.34 -25.72 -5.07
N SER A 43 29.14 -25.18 -4.15
CA SER A 43 29.93 -23.96 -4.30
C SER A 43 31.21 -24.27 -5.10
N SER A 44 31.57 -23.40 -6.05
CA SER A 44 32.88 -23.45 -6.72
C SER A 44 33.56 -22.09 -6.66
N HIS A 45 34.65 -22.06 -5.88
CA HIS A 45 35.60 -20.97 -5.75
C HIS A 45 36.34 -20.67 -7.08
N ARG A 46 36.38 -19.39 -7.46
CA ARG A 46 37.32 -18.83 -8.44
C ARG A 46 38.63 -18.48 -7.73
N GLN A 47 39.74 -19.09 -8.12
CA GLN A 47 41.09 -18.62 -7.78
C GLN A 47 41.65 -17.76 -8.91
N ILE A 48 42.23 -16.64 -8.48
CA ILE A 48 42.97 -15.64 -9.25
C ILE A 48 44.41 -16.15 -9.42
N SER A 49 44.99 -16.03 -10.61
CA SER A 49 46.44 -15.87 -10.72
C SER A 49 46.81 -14.94 -11.88
N ASN A 50 47.46 -13.85 -11.49
CA ASN A 50 48.20 -12.92 -12.34
C ASN A 50 49.61 -13.48 -12.56
N HIS A 51 50.15 -13.39 -13.78
CA HIS A 51 51.54 -12.97 -13.95
C HIS A 51 51.79 -12.40 -15.34
N SER A 52 52.39 -11.21 -15.32
CA SER A 52 52.88 -10.43 -16.45
C SER A 52 54.40 -10.37 -16.33
N GLN A 53 55.16 -10.63 -17.42
CA GLN A 53 56.54 -10.18 -17.58
C GLN A 53 56.86 -9.87 -19.06
N ASN A 54 57.79 -8.94 -19.22
CA ASN A 54 58.07 -8.04 -20.33
C ASN A 54 59.34 -8.40 -21.14
N LEU A 55 59.31 -8.13 -22.46
CA LEU A 55 60.37 -7.55 -23.36
C LEU A 55 61.61 -8.41 -23.83
N PRO A 56 62.40 -8.02 -24.89
CA PRO A 56 62.13 -8.13 -26.36
C PRO A 56 63.40 -8.63 -27.16
N PRO A 57 63.72 -8.15 -28.40
CA PRO A 57 63.36 -8.70 -29.72
C PRO A 57 64.58 -9.15 -30.58
N GLN A 58 64.43 -9.95 -31.66
CA GLN A 58 65.32 -9.86 -32.86
C GLN A 58 64.72 -10.50 -34.14
N SER A 59 64.69 -9.66 -35.20
CA SER A 59 65.00 -9.86 -36.64
C SER A 59 64.38 -10.98 -37.51
N SER A 60 63.54 -10.51 -38.46
CA SER A 60 63.56 -10.72 -39.92
C SER A 60 63.60 -12.12 -40.55
N SER A 61 62.51 -12.49 -41.23
CA SER A 61 62.54 -13.12 -42.57
C SER A 61 61.18 -12.99 -43.28
N SER A 62 61.24 -12.73 -44.57
CA SER A 62 60.17 -12.32 -45.50
C SER A 62 59.38 -13.45 -46.17
N SER A 63 58.11 -13.14 -46.49
CA SER A 63 57.22 -13.69 -47.56
C SER A 63 56.37 -14.94 -47.26
N PRO A 64 55.22 -15.19 -47.95
CA PRO A 64 54.30 -14.30 -48.68
C PRO A 64 52.83 -14.40 -48.19
N THR A 65 52.04 -13.38 -48.51
CA THR A 65 50.59 -13.26 -48.28
C THR A 65 49.77 -14.38 -48.95
N ILE A 66 49.20 -15.26 -48.13
CA ILE A 66 48.02 -16.07 -48.50
C ILE A 66 46.85 -15.52 -47.69
N GLY A 67 45.77 -15.18 -48.41
CA GLY A 67 44.60 -14.47 -47.90
C GLY A 67 44.07 -15.05 -46.60
N ARG A 68 44.22 -14.29 -45.52
CA ARG A 68 43.49 -14.53 -44.28
C ARG A 68 42.04 -14.14 -44.54
N ASN A 69 41.16 -15.10 -44.28
CA ASN A 69 39.75 -14.84 -43.99
C ASN A 69 39.65 -13.57 -43.12
N PRO A 70 38.86 -12.55 -43.50
CA PRO A 70 38.68 -11.40 -42.62
C PRO A 70 38.22 -11.89 -41.25
N SER A 71 38.85 -11.38 -40.20
CA SER A 71 38.46 -11.70 -38.83
C SER A 71 36.95 -11.49 -38.67
N PRO A 72 36.23 -12.38 -37.97
CA PRO A 72 34.82 -12.15 -37.68
C PRO A 72 34.68 -10.76 -37.03
N PRO A 73 33.63 -10.01 -37.35
CA PRO A 73 33.43 -8.68 -36.80
C PRO A 73 33.41 -8.77 -35.26
N PRO A 74 33.83 -7.71 -34.54
CA PRO A 74 33.84 -7.69 -33.08
C PRO A 74 32.44 -8.04 -32.56
N ILE A 75 32.32 -9.18 -31.88
CA ILE A 75 31.04 -9.73 -31.39
C ILE A 75 30.44 -8.82 -30.28
N ASP A 76 31.27 -7.97 -29.67
CA ASP A 76 30.90 -7.18 -28.48
C ASP A 76 29.93 -6.01 -28.74
N ASN A 77 29.77 -5.55 -29.99
CA ASN A 77 28.88 -4.42 -30.30
C ASN A 77 27.52 -4.83 -30.86
N LEU A 78 27.37 -6.07 -31.35
CA LEU A 78 26.11 -6.52 -31.97
C LEU A 78 25.16 -7.12 -30.92
N SER A 79 25.68 -7.87 -29.94
CA SER A 79 24.85 -8.41 -28.85
C SER A 79 24.29 -7.32 -27.93
N ARG A 80 25.03 -6.22 -27.74
CA ARG A 80 24.58 -5.09 -26.90
C ARG A 80 23.55 -4.19 -27.60
N ALA A 81 23.51 -4.20 -28.93
CA ALA A 81 22.59 -3.38 -29.72
C ALA A 81 21.13 -3.87 -29.66
N ASP A 82 20.94 -5.16 -29.37
CA ASP A 82 19.60 -5.78 -29.27
C ASP A 82 19.10 -5.87 -27.82
N MET A 83 19.91 -5.50 -26.82
CA MET A 83 19.50 -5.51 -25.41
C MET A 83 18.53 -4.38 -25.09
N VAL A 84 17.60 -4.64 -24.16
CA VAL A 84 16.61 -3.66 -23.68
C VAL A 84 17.12 -3.03 -22.39
N GLY A 85 17.76 -1.87 -22.49
CA GLY A 85 18.42 -1.25 -21.34
C GLY A 85 19.56 -2.11 -20.80
N ASP A 86 19.59 -2.29 -19.48
CA ASP A 86 20.52 -3.21 -18.80
C ASP A 86 19.97 -4.64 -18.65
N GLU A 87 18.77 -4.91 -19.18
CA GLU A 87 18.15 -6.24 -19.08
C GLU A 87 18.86 -7.26 -19.97
N MET A 88 18.91 -8.51 -19.50
CA MET A 88 19.55 -9.62 -20.24
C MET A 88 18.78 -10.04 -21.51
N TYR A 89 17.56 -9.54 -21.69
CA TYR A 89 16.66 -9.93 -22.77
C TYR A 89 16.80 -9.04 -24.00
N SER A 90 16.71 -9.65 -25.18
CA SER A 90 16.83 -8.94 -26.45
C SER A 90 15.47 -8.50 -27.01
N LYS A 91 15.42 -7.42 -27.79
CA LYS A 91 14.17 -6.95 -28.44
C LYS A 91 13.53 -8.04 -29.28
N SER A 92 14.34 -8.87 -29.95
CA SER A 92 13.85 -10.03 -30.71
C SER A 92 13.06 -11.02 -29.85
N TRP A 93 13.52 -11.29 -28.62
CA TRP A 93 12.81 -12.17 -27.69
C TRP A 93 11.42 -11.60 -27.35
N PHE A 94 11.33 -10.30 -27.02
CA PHE A 94 10.04 -9.65 -26.78
C PHE A 94 9.11 -9.75 -27.98
N CYS A 95 9.60 -9.48 -29.20
CA CYS A 95 8.80 -9.65 -30.41
C CYS A 95 8.28 -11.09 -30.57
N GLN A 96 9.11 -12.10 -30.30
CA GLN A 96 8.71 -13.50 -30.41
C GLN A 96 7.61 -13.85 -29.41
N VAL A 97 7.73 -13.43 -28.15
CA VAL A 97 6.70 -13.67 -27.12
C VAL A 97 5.39 -12.98 -27.49
N LEU A 98 5.42 -11.72 -27.97
CA LEU A 98 4.21 -11.01 -28.41
C LEU A 98 3.58 -11.64 -29.66
N LEU A 99 4.38 -12.14 -30.60
CA LEU A 99 3.88 -12.86 -31.77
C LEU A 99 3.22 -14.19 -31.40
N LYS A 100 3.77 -14.93 -30.44
CA LYS A 100 3.11 -16.12 -29.87
C LYS A 100 1.80 -15.75 -29.19
N LEU A 101 1.74 -14.62 -28.48
CA LEU A 101 0.51 -14.14 -27.86
C LEU A 101 -0.56 -13.76 -28.90
N ILE A 102 -0.16 -13.14 -30.01
CA ILE A 102 -1.05 -12.87 -31.16
C ILE A 102 -1.60 -14.18 -31.72
N GLN A 103 -0.74 -15.19 -31.93
CA GLN A 103 -1.16 -16.51 -32.42
C GLN A 103 -2.14 -17.19 -31.45
N PHE A 104 -1.87 -17.10 -30.15
CA PHE A 104 -2.70 -17.68 -29.10
C PHE A 104 -4.13 -17.13 -29.07
N VAL A 105 -4.33 -15.85 -29.44
CA VAL A 105 -5.66 -15.23 -29.49
C VAL A 105 -6.22 -15.10 -30.91
N ALA A 106 -5.45 -15.47 -31.93
CA ALA A 106 -5.90 -15.39 -33.30
C ALA A 106 -7.15 -16.27 -33.54
N PRO A 107 -8.19 -15.75 -34.19
CA PRO A 107 -9.30 -16.57 -34.69
C PRO A 107 -8.77 -17.71 -35.57
N GLU A 108 -9.41 -18.88 -35.50
CA GLU A 108 -9.00 -20.10 -36.25
C GLU A 108 -8.71 -19.83 -37.75
N GLN A 109 -9.42 -18.87 -38.35
CA GLN A 109 -9.30 -18.49 -39.77
C GLN A 109 -8.00 -17.74 -40.09
N ILE A 110 -7.43 -17.00 -39.13
CA ILE A 110 -6.17 -16.23 -39.28
C ILE A 110 -4.96 -17.12 -38.96
N HIS A 111 -5.17 -18.16 -38.16
CA HIS A 111 -4.16 -19.14 -37.81
C HIS A 111 -3.54 -19.75 -39.08
N ASP A 112 -4.33 -20.13 -40.08
CA ASP A 112 -3.82 -20.71 -41.34
C ASP A 112 -2.96 -19.73 -42.18
N GLU A 113 -3.28 -18.42 -42.19
CA GLU A 113 -2.53 -17.41 -42.93
C GLU A 113 -1.21 -17.04 -42.25
N ILE A 114 -1.21 -16.88 -40.92
CA ILE A 114 0.01 -16.59 -40.14
C ILE A 114 0.99 -17.77 -40.23
N PHE A 115 0.50 -19.01 -40.12
CA PHE A 115 1.33 -20.21 -40.23
C PHE A 115 1.97 -20.37 -41.61
N SER A 116 1.30 -19.92 -42.68
CA SER A 116 1.85 -19.93 -44.03
C SER A 116 3.03 -18.94 -44.21
N THR A 117 3.04 -17.85 -43.45
CA THR A 117 4.06 -16.80 -43.50
C THR A 117 5.28 -17.17 -42.65
N ILE A 118 5.07 -17.75 -41.47
CA ILE A 118 6.15 -18.16 -40.55
C ILE A 118 6.93 -19.38 -41.08
N ARG A 119 6.27 -20.32 -41.80
CA ARG A 119 6.97 -21.45 -42.45
C ARG A 119 8.04 -21.05 -43.47
N GLN A 120 8.06 -19.81 -43.94
CA GLN A 120 9.11 -19.33 -44.86
C GLN A 120 10.42 -18.97 -44.12
N GLN A 121 10.41 -18.90 -42.79
CA GLN A 121 11.59 -18.68 -41.95
C GLN A 121 11.95 -19.94 -41.14
N GLY A 122 12.37 -20.98 -41.85
CA GLY A 122 13.54 -21.76 -41.48
C GLY A 122 13.56 -22.69 -40.26
N ASP A 123 12.55 -22.77 -39.39
CA ASP A 123 12.53 -23.76 -38.29
C ASP A 123 11.23 -24.58 -38.22
N GLU A 124 11.39 -25.90 -38.19
CA GLU A 124 10.32 -26.91 -38.12
C GLU A 124 9.73 -26.95 -36.70
N TYR A 125 8.84 -26.01 -36.38
CA TYR A 125 8.01 -26.11 -35.19
C TYR A 125 6.83 -27.05 -35.46
N VAL A 126 6.89 -28.25 -34.89
CA VAL A 126 5.78 -29.20 -34.86
C VAL A 126 4.77 -28.71 -33.81
N LEU A 127 3.66 -28.12 -34.25
CA LEU A 127 2.52 -27.86 -33.37
C LEU A 127 1.33 -28.71 -33.80
N THR A 128 0.92 -29.57 -32.88
CA THR A 128 -0.21 -30.48 -33.01
C THR A 128 -1.51 -29.69 -33.09
N ASN A 129 -2.20 -29.84 -34.23
CA ASN A 129 -3.63 -29.58 -34.34
C ASN A 129 -4.36 -30.26 -33.17
N SER A 130 -4.87 -29.47 -32.23
CA SER A 130 -5.94 -29.95 -31.37
C SER A 130 -6.81 -28.78 -30.97
N ASN A 131 -8.09 -28.90 -31.31
CA ASN A 131 -9.25 -28.19 -30.76
C ASN A 131 -9.36 -28.41 -29.24
N LYS A 132 -8.28 -28.22 -28.50
CA LYS A 132 -8.26 -28.19 -27.04
C LYS A 132 -8.54 -26.76 -26.64
N LYS A 133 -9.32 -26.60 -25.56
CA LYS A 133 -9.42 -25.37 -24.76
C LYS A 133 -8.18 -24.51 -24.95
N GLN A 134 -8.38 -23.26 -25.35
CA GLN A 134 -7.37 -22.22 -25.40
C GLN A 134 -6.78 -22.09 -23.99
N GLU A 135 -5.80 -22.94 -23.69
CA GLU A 135 -5.07 -23.04 -22.43
C GLU A 135 -3.60 -22.85 -22.77
N LEU A 136 -2.88 -22.08 -21.97
CA LEU A 136 -1.45 -21.87 -22.15
C LEU A 136 -0.70 -23.21 -22.00
N ASP A 137 0.23 -23.48 -22.92
CA ASP A 137 1.21 -24.53 -22.67
C ASP A 137 2.28 -24.04 -21.68
N GLU A 138 2.91 -24.97 -20.96
CA GLU A 138 3.87 -24.66 -19.89
C GLU A 138 5.07 -23.82 -20.38
N THR A 139 5.49 -24.01 -21.64
CA THR A 139 6.64 -23.28 -22.18
C THR A 139 6.26 -21.83 -22.46
N PHE A 140 5.11 -21.62 -23.09
CA PHE A 140 4.63 -20.28 -23.38
C PHE A 140 4.19 -19.52 -22.10
N GLU A 141 3.59 -20.21 -21.12
CA GLU A 141 3.33 -19.62 -19.81
C GLU A 141 4.63 -19.14 -19.14
N SER A 142 5.69 -19.94 -19.17
CA SER A 142 7.00 -19.56 -18.60
C SER A 142 7.54 -18.28 -19.26
N GLU A 143 7.48 -18.19 -20.60
CA GLU A 143 7.92 -17.00 -21.33
C GLU A 143 7.08 -15.75 -20.98
N LEU A 144 5.76 -15.90 -20.81
CA LEU A 144 4.89 -14.81 -20.37
C LEU A 144 5.16 -14.40 -18.91
N CYS A 145 5.49 -15.35 -18.04
CA CYS A 145 5.89 -15.05 -16.66
C CYS A 145 7.22 -14.31 -16.61
N GLU A 146 8.20 -14.70 -17.44
CA GLU A 146 9.46 -13.95 -17.57
C GLU A 146 9.20 -12.52 -18.05
N LEU A 147 8.30 -12.34 -19.03
CA LEU A 147 7.89 -11.00 -19.49
C LEU A 147 7.23 -10.20 -18.35
N TRP A 148 6.38 -10.84 -17.55
CA TRP A 148 5.79 -10.20 -16.38
C TRP A 148 6.87 -9.75 -15.40
N ASP A 149 7.82 -10.60 -15.03
CA ASP A 149 8.87 -10.27 -14.08
C ASP A 149 9.70 -9.05 -14.52
N VAL A 150 10.02 -8.94 -15.81
CA VAL A 150 10.81 -7.80 -16.33
C VAL A 150 9.98 -6.57 -16.69
N SER A 151 8.64 -6.67 -16.79
CA SER A 151 7.76 -5.55 -17.18
C SER A 151 7.71 -4.39 -16.19
N MET A 152 8.27 -4.55 -14.98
CA MET A 152 8.46 -3.45 -14.01
C MET A 152 9.61 -2.51 -14.44
N SER A 153 10.53 -3.00 -15.27
CA SER A 153 11.62 -2.21 -15.83
C SER A 153 11.06 -1.12 -16.74
N ALA A 154 11.52 0.11 -16.55
CA ALA A 154 11.02 1.22 -17.34
C ALA A 154 11.34 1.03 -18.83
N ASP A 155 12.49 0.41 -19.17
CA ASP A 155 12.90 0.20 -20.57
C ASP A 155 12.01 -0.84 -21.25
N VAL A 156 11.64 -1.89 -20.53
CA VAL A 156 10.66 -2.89 -20.99
C VAL A 156 9.27 -2.26 -21.14
N ALA A 157 8.81 -1.50 -20.15
CA ALA A 157 7.50 -0.83 -20.25
C ALA A 157 7.44 0.11 -21.47
N HIS A 158 8.51 0.85 -21.76
CA HIS A 158 8.59 1.73 -22.93
C HIS A 158 8.64 0.94 -24.23
N LEU A 159 9.40 -0.16 -24.29
CA LEU A 159 9.45 -1.03 -25.45
C LEU A 159 8.08 -1.67 -25.75
N LEU A 160 7.34 -2.09 -24.72
CA LEU A 160 5.99 -2.64 -24.88
C LEU A 160 5.02 -1.61 -25.47
N ILE A 161 5.13 -0.33 -25.06
CA ILE A 161 4.40 0.77 -25.69
C ILE A 161 4.85 0.97 -27.15
N GLU A 162 6.16 0.94 -27.44
CA GLU A 162 6.71 1.06 -28.81
C GLU A 162 6.17 -0.06 -29.72
N PHE A 163 6.00 -1.27 -29.20
CA PHE A 163 5.44 -2.42 -29.92
C PHE A 163 3.91 -2.43 -29.96
N ASN A 164 3.25 -1.36 -29.50
CA ASN A 164 1.80 -1.22 -29.45
C ASN A 164 1.12 -2.40 -28.73
N SER A 165 1.75 -2.89 -27.65
CA SER A 165 1.29 -4.07 -26.93
C SER A 165 -0.06 -3.86 -26.23
N LEU A 166 -0.48 -2.61 -26.00
CA LEU A 166 -1.77 -2.31 -25.37
C LEU A 166 -2.96 -2.78 -26.22
N ASP A 167 -2.89 -2.65 -27.54
CA ASP A 167 -3.91 -3.19 -28.46
C ASP A 167 -3.99 -4.71 -28.34
N LEU A 168 -2.83 -5.37 -28.32
CA LEU A 168 -2.75 -6.81 -28.14
C LEU A 168 -3.32 -7.23 -26.79
N PHE A 169 -2.92 -6.58 -25.70
CA PHE A 169 -3.43 -6.89 -24.36
C PHE A 169 -4.94 -6.69 -24.28
N ASN A 170 -5.48 -5.63 -24.89
CA ASN A 170 -6.93 -5.43 -24.98
C ASN A 170 -7.62 -6.61 -25.70
N VAL A 171 -7.06 -7.07 -26.82
CA VAL A 171 -7.57 -8.25 -27.54
C VAL A 171 -7.49 -9.50 -26.66
N VAL A 172 -6.39 -9.73 -25.94
CA VAL A 172 -6.27 -10.87 -25.02
C VAL A 172 -7.34 -10.82 -23.93
N LEU A 173 -7.56 -9.67 -23.30
CA LEU A 173 -8.57 -9.52 -22.24
C LEU A 173 -10.00 -9.75 -22.75
N ILE A 174 -10.27 -9.48 -24.04
CA ILE A 174 -11.59 -9.71 -24.66
C ILE A 174 -11.77 -11.18 -25.07
N GLN A 175 -10.73 -11.79 -25.64
CA GLN A 175 -10.87 -13.06 -26.39
C GLN A 175 -10.35 -14.29 -25.62
N SER A 176 -9.38 -14.12 -24.72
CA SER A 176 -8.77 -15.26 -24.02
C SER A 176 -9.76 -15.91 -23.07
N LYS A 177 -9.94 -17.23 -23.21
CA LYS A 177 -10.64 -18.06 -22.22
C LYS A 177 -9.70 -18.61 -21.14
N ASP A 178 -8.39 -18.42 -21.30
CA ASP A 178 -7.39 -18.85 -20.33
C ASP A 178 -7.27 -17.81 -19.21
N LYS A 179 -7.64 -18.20 -17.99
CA LYS A 179 -7.61 -17.35 -16.80
C LYS A 179 -6.20 -16.96 -16.38
N ARG A 180 -5.22 -17.83 -16.62
CA ARG A 180 -3.81 -17.62 -16.29
C ARG A 180 -3.19 -16.60 -17.25
N CYS A 181 -3.50 -16.67 -18.53
CA CYS A 181 -3.11 -15.66 -19.53
C CYS A 181 -3.68 -14.28 -19.17
N THR A 182 -4.98 -14.21 -18.83
CA THR A 182 -5.61 -12.95 -18.38
C THR A 182 -4.95 -12.40 -17.11
N GLU A 183 -4.66 -13.26 -16.13
CA GLU A 183 -3.93 -12.87 -14.92
C GLU A 183 -2.55 -12.28 -15.27
N ILE A 184 -1.77 -12.97 -16.11
CA ILE A 184 -0.43 -12.52 -16.50
C ILE A 184 -0.48 -11.18 -17.24
N VAL A 185 -1.41 -10.99 -18.17
CA VAL A 185 -1.57 -9.72 -18.90
C VAL A 185 -1.95 -8.57 -17.96
N LEU A 186 -2.87 -8.79 -17.01
CA LEU A 186 -3.18 -7.79 -15.99
C LEU A 186 -1.98 -7.51 -15.08
N GLY A 187 -1.18 -8.54 -14.79
CA GLY A 187 0.07 -8.45 -14.05
C GLY A 187 1.11 -7.56 -14.74
N ILE A 188 1.30 -7.75 -16.05
CA ILE A 188 2.16 -6.94 -16.91
C ILE A 188 1.67 -5.49 -16.94
N LEU A 189 0.36 -5.27 -17.20
CA LEU A 189 -0.23 -3.93 -17.22
C LEU A 189 -0.03 -3.19 -15.89
N SER A 190 -0.19 -3.89 -14.76
CA SER A 190 0.02 -3.34 -13.42
C SER A 190 1.48 -2.93 -13.20
N ASN A 191 2.44 -3.75 -13.63
CA ASN A 191 3.86 -3.42 -13.53
C ASN A 191 4.22 -2.22 -14.42
N MET A 192 3.70 -2.18 -15.65
CA MET A 192 3.87 -1.05 -16.55
C MET A 192 3.30 0.25 -15.97
N ALA A 193 2.13 0.20 -15.31
CA ALA A 193 1.51 1.37 -14.68
C ALA A 193 2.34 1.95 -13.51
N CYS A 194 3.18 1.13 -12.87
CA CYS A 194 4.11 1.59 -11.84
C CYS A 194 5.30 2.39 -12.41
N CYS A 195 5.51 2.38 -13.74
CA CYS A 195 6.61 3.10 -14.36
C CYS A 195 6.52 4.62 -14.05
N LYS A 196 7.58 5.15 -13.43
CA LYS A 196 7.69 6.58 -13.09
C LYS A 196 8.30 7.41 -14.20
N ARG A 197 9.03 6.78 -15.13
CA ARG A 197 9.68 7.46 -16.25
C ARG A 197 8.68 7.68 -17.37
N ASN A 198 8.50 8.94 -17.73
CA ASN A 198 7.62 9.33 -18.82
C ASN A 198 8.20 8.92 -20.18
N ILE A 199 7.33 8.73 -21.16
CA ILE A 199 7.66 8.57 -22.57
C ILE A 199 7.38 9.86 -23.33
N ILE A 200 8.02 10.01 -24.49
CA ILE A 200 7.70 11.07 -25.45
C ILE A 200 6.82 10.45 -26.52
N GLN A 201 5.57 10.88 -26.60
CA GLN A 201 4.60 10.46 -27.61
C GLN A 201 3.95 11.72 -28.20
N ASP A 202 3.95 11.85 -29.54
CA ASP A 202 3.36 13.00 -30.24
C ASP A 202 3.82 14.38 -29.73
N ASN A 203 5.12 14.51 -29.44
CA ASN A 203 5.75 15.69 -28.82
C ASN A 203 5.23 16.06 -27.42
N GLN A 204 4.54 15.14 -26.75
CA GLN A 204 4.09 15.28 -25.36
C GLN A 204 4.82 14.30 -24.46
N THR A 205 5.10 14.74 -23.24
CA THR A 205 5.63 13.88 -22.18
C THR A 205 4.45 13.28 -21.43
N ILE A 206 4.28 11.96 -21.56
CA ILE A 206 3.15 11.22 -20.99
C ILE A 206 3.67 10.05 -20.15
N SER A 207 2.95 9.68 -19.09
CA SER A 207 3.28 8.49 -18.30
C SER A 207 2.67 7.24 -18.93
N VAL A 208 3.30 6.08 -18.71
CA VAL A 208 2.78 4.79 -19.19
C VAL A 208 1.39 4.50 -18.61
N ALA A 209 1.14 4.88 -17.34
CA ALA A 209 -0.17 4.77 -16.72
C ALA A 209 -1.25 5.59 -17.45
N LEU A 210 -0.91 6.80 -17.90
CA LEU A 210 -1.85 7.62 -18.67
C LEU A 210 -2.10 7.03 -20.06
N CYS A 211 -1.09 6.44 -20.70
CA CYS A 211 -1.27 5.68 -21.94
C CYS A 211 -2.28 4.52 -21.77
N ILE A 212 -2.24 3.79 -20.65
CA ILE A 212 -3.17 2.69 -20.38
C ILE A 212 -4.61 3.21 -20.25
N ILE A 213 -4.83 4.31 -19.53
CA ILE A 213 -6.18 4.89 -19.33
C ILE A 213 -6.75 5.47 -20.62
N GLN A 214 -5.93 6.17 -21.40
CA GLN A 214 -6.35 6.82 -22.63
C GLN A 214 -6.43 5.87 -23.82
N HIS A 215 -5.91 4.64 -23.66
CA HIS A 215 -6.01 3.62 -24.70
C HIS A 215 -7.47 3.28 -24.99
N THR A 216 -7.79 3.18 -26.29
CA THR A 216 -9.17 3.03 -26.75
C THR A 216 -9.75 1.70 -26.28
N ASN A 217 -10.80 1.77 -25.46
CA ASN A 217 -11.53 0.65 -24.88
C ASN A 217 -10.78 -0.17 -23.81
N LEU A 218 -9.44 -0.11 -23.69
CA LEU A 218 -8.71 -0.96 -22.72
C LEU A 218 -9.18 -0.77 -21.28
N LEU A 219 -9.36 0.47 -20.81
CA LEU A 219 -9.87 0.72 -19.45
C LEU A 219 -11.28 0.13 -19.26
N SER A 220 -12.15 0.30 -20.26
CA SER A 220 -13.51 -0.26 -20.23
C SER A 220 -13.47 -1.79 -20.17
N THR A 221 -12.61 -2.42 -20.98
CA THR A 221 -12.36 -3.87 -20.97
C THR A 221 -11.89 -4.33 -19.59
N ILE A 222 -10.87 -3.67 -19.02
CA ILE A 222 -10.32 -3.97 -17.69
C ILE A 222 -11.43 -3.94 -16.63
N LEU A 223 -12.26 -2.89 -16.63
CA LEU A 223 -13.33 -2.74 -15.65
C LEU A 223 -14.48 -3.75 -15.88
N SER A 224 -14.76 -4.13 -17.13
CA SER A 224 -15.80 -5.12 -17.45
C SER A 224 -15.49 -6.51 -16.88
N ILE A 225 -14.21 -6.82 -16.62
CA ILE A 225 -13.79 -8.07 -15.97
C ILE A 225 -14.42 -8.19 -14.58
N LEU A 226 -14.61 -7.08 -13.85
CA LEU A 226 -15.23 -7.10 -12.51
C LEU A 226 -16.67 -7.61 -12.53
N THR A 227 -17.38 -7.42 -13.63
CA THR A 227 -18.80 -7.75 -13.79
C THR A 227 -19.05 -9.03 -14.57
N SER A 228 -17.98 -9.73 -14.95
CA SER A 228 -18.07 -10.89 -15.83
C SER A 228 -18.14 -12.20 -15.04
N ASP A 229 -19.14 -13.03 -15.34
CA ASP A 229 -19.39 -14.30 -14.64
C ASP A 229 -18.21 -15.29 -14.74
N ASP A 230 -17.42 -15.18 -15.82
CA ASP A 230 -16.35 -16.10 -16.15
C ASP A 230 -15.04 -15.84 -15.38
N TYR A 231 -14.84 -14.63 -14.83
CA TYR A 231 -13.51 -14.15 -14.38
C TYR A 231 -13.38 -13.99 -12.86
N SER A 232 -14.06 -14.85 -12.10
CA SER A 232 -14.04 -14.90 -10.63
C SER A 232 -12.80 -15.55 -10.00
N ALA A 233 -11.73 -15.78 -10.77
CA ALA A 233 -10.52 -16.40 -10.20
C ALA A 233 -9.74 -15.41 -9.34
N CYS A 234 -9.45 -15.82 -8.10
CA CYS A 234 -8.80 -14.96 -7.12
C CYS A 234 -7.48 -14.32 -7.62
N PRO A 235 -6.56 -15.03 -8.28
CA PRO A 235 -5.32 -14.42 -8.77
C PRO A 235 -5.56 -13.31 -9.80
N THR A 236 -6.49 -13.51 -10.74
CA THR A 236 -6.89 -12.50 -11.73
C THR A 236 -7.43 -11.24 -11.03
N LEU A 237 -8.29 -11.41 -10.03
CA LEU A 237 -8.83 -10.30 -9.25
C LEU A 237 -7.74 -9.56 -8.46
N VAL A 238 -6.75 -10.26 -7.90
CA VAL A 238 -5.60 -9.63 -7.23
C VAL A 238 -4.89 -8.68 -8.20
N GLN A 239 -4.59 -9.12 -9.42
CA GLN A 239 -3.93 -8.28 -10.42
C GLN A 239 -4.81 -7.13 -10.89
N LEU A 240 -6.11 -7.37 -11.05
CA LEU A 240 -7.07 -6.35 -11.45
C LEU A 240 -7.18 -5.22 -10.42
N PHE A 241 -7.38 -5.55 -9.14
CA PHE A 241 -7.43 -4.55 -8.07
C PHE A 241 -6.08 -3.87 -7.86
N ARG A 242 -4.96 -4.58 -8.05
CA ARG A 242 -3.61 -3.97 -8.04
C ARG A 242 -3.45 -2.94 -9.16
N LEU A 243 -3.92 -3.23 -10.38
CA LEU A 243 -3.92 -2.29 -11.50
C LEU A 243 -4.75 -1.05 -11.18
N ILE A 244 -6.00 -1.24 -10.75
CA ILE A 244 -6.92 -0.14 -10.41
C ILE A 244 -6.31 0.74 -9.32
N TYR A 245 -5.79 0.14 -8.25
CA TYR A 245 -5.07 0.84 -7.18
C TYR A 245 -3.88 1.66 -7.71
N THR A 246 -3.06 1.05 -8.57
CA THR A 246 -1.88 1.70 -9.15
C THR A 246 -2.27 2.90 -10.02
N LEU A 247 -3.36 2.77 -10.79
CA LEU A 247 -3.85 3.85 -11.64
C LEU A 247 -4.49 4.98 -10.84
N ILE A 248 -5.14 4.73 -9.70
CA ILE A 248 -5.83 5.79 -8.93
C ILE A 248 -4.92 6.55 -7.96
N VAL A 249 -3.90 5.88 -7.38
CA VAL A 249 -2.98 6.52 -6.43
C VAL A 249 -2.12 7.59 -7.12
N ARG A 250 -1.91 7.45 -8.42
CA ARG A 250 -1.13 8.35 -9.26
C ARG A 250 -1.87 9.66 -9.56
N GLN A 251 -1.22 10.79 -9.32
CA GLN A 251 -1.83 12.12 -9.47
C GLN A 251 -2.23 12.45 -10.92
N ASP A 252 -1.44 12.01 -11.89
CA ASP A 252 -1.63 12.27 -13.32
C ASP A 252 -2.81 11.50 -13.93
N THR A 253 -3.25 10.42 -13.27
CA THR A 253 -4.30 9.52 -13.75
C THR A 253 -5.56 9.51 -12.85
N ARG A 254 -5.44 9.97 -11.61
CA ARG A 254 -6.51 9.92 -10.59
C ARG A 254 -7.84 10.47 -11.07
N LEU A 255 -7.86 11.67 -11.64
CA LEU A 255 -9.11 12.33 -12.06
C LEU A 255 -9.84 11.50 -13.13
N LEU A 256 -9.11 10.97 -14.10
CA LEU A 256 -9.69 10.11 -15.15
C LEU A 256 -10.18 8.78 -14.58
N MET A 257 -9.44 8.18 -13.63
CA MET A 257 -9.91 6.96 -12.95
C MET A 257 -11.19 7.18 -12.16
N LEU A 258 -11.35 8.34 -11.52
CA LEU A 258 -12.55 8.67 -10.74
C LEU A 258 -13.82 8.76 -11.60
N GLU A 259 -13.70 9.04 -12.90
CA GLU A 259 -14.85 9.01 -13.83
C GLU A 259 -15.46 7.60 -13.97
N HIS A 260 -14.67 6.56 -13.70
CA HIS A 260 -15.07 5.16 -13.89
C HIS A 260 -15.09 4.32 -12.60
N ILE A 261 -14.55 4.86 -11.49
CA ILE A 261 -14.30 4.10 -10.27
C ILE A 261 -15.57 3.53 -9.62
N GLN A 262 -16.73 4.13 -9.89
CA GLN A 262 -18.03 3.69 -9.36
C GLN A 262 -18.36 2.25 -9.77
N LEU A 263 -17.86 1.79 -10.92
CA LEU A 263 -18.01 0.41 -11.38
C LEU A 263 -17.34 -0.61 -10.44
N THR A 264 -16.44 -0.16 -9.57
CA THR A 264 -15.71 -1.01 -8.64
C THR A 264 -16.42 -1.20 -7.30
N TYR A 265 -17.41 -0.37 -6.96
CA TYR A 265 -17.94 -0.29 -5.60
C TYR A 265 -18.65 -1.58 -5.15
N GLU A 266 -19.58 -2.08 -5.95
CA GLU A 266 -20.31 -3.31 -5.63
C GLU A 266 -19.38 -4.54 -5.63
N PRO A 267 -18.51 -4.77 -6.64
CA PRO A 267 -17.50 -5.82 -6.58
C PRO A 267 -16.58 -5.73 -5.35
N LEU A 268 -16.12 -4.53 -5.01
CA LEU A 268 -15.27 -4.28 -3.85
C LEU A 268 -15.99 -4.66 -2.55
N CYS A 269 -17.24 -4.20 -2.39
CA CYS A 269 -18.07 -4.53 -1.24
C CYS A 269 -18.35 -6.03 -1.12
N PHE A 270 -18.64 -6.71 -2.23
CA PHE A 270 -18.87 -8.14 -2.27
C PHE A 270 -17.62 -8.94 -1.86
N ILE A 271 -16.46 -8.58 -2.39
CA ILE A 271 -15.19 -9.24 -2.05
C ILE A 271 -14.87 -9.06 -0.57
N LEU A 272 -15.03 -7.86 -0.02
CA LEU A 272 -14.80 -7.61 1.41
C LEU A 272 -15.71 -8.45 2.30
N GLN A 273 -16.96 -8.70 1.89
CA GLN A 273 -17.92 -9.50 2.68
C GLN A 273 -17.70 -11.01 2.58
N SER A 274 -17.10 -11.51 1.48
CA SER A 274 -17.13 -12.94 1.14
C SER A 274 -15.76 -13.60 0.94
N CYS A 275 -14.69 -12.82 0.77
CA CYS A 275 -13.37 -13.35 0.45
C CYS A 275 -12.53 -13.65 1.70
N TYR A 276 -11.73 -14.72 1.63
CA TYR A 276 -10.73 -15.08 2.64
C TYR A 276 -9.30 -15.07 2.09
N ASN A 277 -9.12 -14.77 0.80
CA ASN A 277 -7.79 -14.66 0.22
C ASN A 277 -7.12 -13.38 0.69
N LYS A 278 -6.00 -13.53 1.38
CA LYS A 278 -5.27 -12.43 2.01
C LYS A 278 -4.80 -11.39 0.99
N ASP A 279 -4.24 -11.83 -0.13
CA ASP A 279 -3.66 -10.94 -1.14
C ASP A 279 -4.75 -10.09 -1.81
N LEU A 280 -5.91 -10.69 -2.10
CA LEU A 280 -7.04 -9.97 -2.68
C LEU A 280 -7.62 -8.96 -1.68
N LEU A 281 -7.83 -9.37 -0.43
CA LEU A 281 -8.29 -8.47 0.63
C LEU A 281 -7.29 -7.33 0.88
N GLU A 282 -5.99 -7.58 0.78
CA GLU A 282 -4.97 -6.54 0.89
C GLU A 282 -5.13 -5.49 -0.23
N GLN A 283 -5.24 -5.90 -1.50
CA GLN A 283 -5.46 -4.98 -2.61
C GLN A 283 -6.78 -4.20 -2.47
N CYS A 284 -7.87 -4.87 -2.10
CA CYS A 284 -9.16 -4.23 -1.85
C CYS A 284 -9.10 -3.21 -0.71
N SER A 285 -8.43 -3.54 0.39
CA SER A 285 -8.28 -2.63 1.54
C SER A 285 -7.44 -1.40 1.20
N LEU A 286 -6.39 -1.55 0.37
CA LEU A 286 -5.56 -0.46 -0.11
C LEU A 286 -6.34 0.47 -1.04
N LEU A 287 -7.09 -0.09 -1.98
CA LEU A 287 -7.96 0.69 -2.87
C LEU A 287 -8.98 1.48 -2.04
N LEU A 288 -9.71 0.81 -1.14
CA LEU A 288 -10.73 1.47 -0.32
C LEU A 288 -10.15 2.62 0.52
N ARG A 289 -8.96 2.41 1.11
CA ARG A 289 -8.28 3.46 1.87
C ARG A 289 -7.98 4.68 1.00
N VAL A 290 -7.43 4.48 -0.20
CA VAL A 290 -7.13 5.59 -1.13
C VAL A 290 -8.40 6.32 -1.57
N LEU A 291 -9.49 5.59 -1.82
CA LEU A 291 -10.78 6.20 -2.18
C LEU A 291 -11.29 7.14 -1.08
N PHE A 292 -11.15 6.76 0.18
CA PHE A 292 -11.65 7.57 1.29
C PHE A 292 -10.70 8.71 1.67
N ASP A 293 -9.39 8.45 1.69
CA ASP A 293 -8.38 9.37 2.21
C ASP A 293 -7.89 10.38 1.16
N GLU A 294 -7.63 9.93 -0.08
CA GLU A 294 -6.98 10.76 -1.10
C GLU A 294 -7.93 11.22 -2.22
N CYS A 295 -9.04 10.52 -2.43
CA CYS A 295 -10.02 10.84 -3.47
C CYS A 295 -11.23 11.62 -2.94
N ASN A 296 -11.30 11.87 -1.63
CA ASN A 296 -12.40 12.56 -0.95
C ASN A 296 -13.78 12.04 -1.40
N LEU A 297 -13.92 10.72 -1.51
CA LEU A 297 -15.15 10.11 -2.04
C LEU A 297 -16.41 10.58 -1.26
N PHE A 298 -16.21 10.91 0.00
CA PHE A 298 -17.17 11.39 0.98
C PHE A 298 -17.69 12.82 0.76
N ASP A 299 -17.07 13.63 -0.11
CA ASP A 299 -17.55 15.01 -0.36
C ASP A 299 -18.89 15.04 -1.12
N ASN A 300 -19.28 13.94 -1.79
CA ASN A 300 -20.56 13.83 -2.50
C ASN A 300 -21.59 13.03 -1.67
N ASN A 301 -22.48 13.74 -0.97
CA ASN A 301 -23.53 13.17 -0.10
C ASN A 301 -24.66 12.40 -0.83
N GLU A 302 -24.70 12.46 -2.17
CA GLU A 302 -25.72 11.81 -2.98
C GLU A 302 -25.63 10.27 -2.99
N GLN A 303 -24.52 9.69 -2.52
CA GLN A 303 -24.26 8.23 -2.53
C GLN A 303 -24.37 7.57 -1.14
N THR A 304 -25.30 8.03 -0.31
CA THR A 304 -25.45 7.55 1.07
C THR A 304 -25.64 6.03 1.18
N GLU A 305 -26.40 5.40 0.27
CA GLU A 305 -26.60 3.95 0.26
C GLU A 305 -25.30 3.18 -0.01
N VAL A 306 -24.46 3.68 -0.93
CA VAL A 306 -23.16 3.09 -1.23
C VAL A 306 -22.24 3.19 -0.01
N PHE A 307 -22.26 4.31 0.71
CA PHE A 307 -21.48 4.46 1.94
C PHE A 307 -21.96 3.54 3.07
N TYR A 308 -23.26 3.27 3.14
CA TYR A 308 -23.79 2.27 4.07
C TYR A 308 -23.28 0.87 3.71
N LEU A 309 -23.29 0.54 2.42
CA LEU A 309 -22.77 -0.72 1.91
C LEU A 309 -21.28 -0.89 2.24
N PHE A 310 -20.48 0.15 2.03
CA PHE A 310 -19.06 0.14 2.42
C PHE A 310 -18.88 -0.09 3.91
N LEU A 311 -19.60 0.62 4.78
CA LEU A 311 -19.47 0.44 6.24
C LEU A 311 -19.82 -0.99 6.67
N THR A 312 -20.90 -1.54 6.10
CA THR A 312 -21.33 -2.92 6.34
C THR A 312 -20.26 -3.91 5.86
N SER A 313 -19.71 -3.70 4.66
CA SER A 313 -18.63 -4.52 4.10
C SER A 313 -17.36 -4.48 4.93
N ILE A 314 -16.93 -3.29 5.37
CA ILE A 314 -15.74 -3.11 6.21
C ILE A 314 -15.92 -3.85 7.54
N THR A 315 -17.04 -3.63 8.24
CA THR A 315 -17.29 -4.26 9.55
C THR A 315 -17.41 -5.78 9.43
N THR A 316 -17.99 -6.29 8.34
CA THR A 316 -18.05 -7.74 8.05
C THR A 316 -16.66 -8.31 7.80
N ALA A 317 -15.85 -7.65 6.95
CA ALA A 317 -14.49 -8.07 6.65
C ALA A 317 -13.60 -8.12 7.91
N ILE A 318 -13.66 -7.08 8.75
CA ILE A 318 -12.93 -7.03 10.02
C ILE A 318 -13.40 -8.16 10.95
N SER A 319 -14.71 -8.40 11.05
CA SER A 319 -15.26 -9.50 11.87
C SER A 319 -14.68 -10.84 11.44
N ALA A 320 -14.73 -11.15 10.14
CA ALA A 320 -14.21 -12.41 9.59
C ALA A 320 -12.68 -12.55 9.79
N LEU A 321 -11.92 -11.48 9.63
CA LEU A 321 -10.47 -11.46 9.86
C LEU A 321 -10.12 -11.67 11.34
N ILE A 322 -10.93 -11.16 12.26
CA ILE A 322 -10.75 -11.38 13.70
C ILE A 322 -11.13 -12.82 14.06
N GLU A 323 -12.23 -13.36 13.57
CA GLU A 323 -12.66 -14.73 13.90
C GLU A 323 -11.65 -15.80 13.45
N ASN A 324 -10.88 -15.52 12.39
CA ASN A 324 -9.78 -16.37 11.98
C ASN A 324 -8.58 -16.17 12.94
N GLU A 325 -8.52 -16.96 14.01
CA GLU A 325 -7.55 -16.87 15.13
C GLU A 325 -6.07 -16.88 14.71
N THR A 326 -5.77 -17.26 13.48
CA THR A 326 -4.40 -17.30 12.92
C THR A 326 -3.89 -15.95 12.45
N ILE A 327 -4.74 -14.92 12.34
CA ILE A 327 -4.35 -13.64 11.76
C ILE A 327 -3.67 -12.76 12.81
N THR A 328 -2.33 -12.66 12.68
CA THR A 328 -1.53 -11.58 13.25
C THR A 328 -2.05 -10.24 12.76
N ILE A 329 -2.00 -9.19 13.60
CA ILE A 329 -2.25 -7.81 13.18
C ILE A 329 -1.50 -7.55 11.87
N ASN A 330 -2.23 -7.12 10.85
CA ASN A 330 -1.73 -6.97 9.49
C ASN A 330 -2.21 -5.66 8.87
N ASN A 331 -1.62 -5.33 7.73
CA ASN A 331 -1.92 -4.11 6.98
C ASN A 331 -3.41 -4.04 6.56
N ILE A 332 -4.07 -5.18 6.38
CA ILE A 332 -5.49 -5.24 5.99
C ILE A 332 -6.34 -4.64 7.11
N LEU A 333 -6.14 -5.09 8.35
CA LEU A 333 -6.84 -4.54 9.52
C LEU A 333 -6.53 -3.05 9.71
N GLU A 334 -5.26 -2.64 9.56
CA GLU A 334 -4.88 -1.23 9.61
C GLU A 334 -5.63 -0.39 8.58
N ASN A 335 -5.66 -0.81 7.32
CA ASN A 335 -6.37 -0.11 6.25
C ASN A 335 -7.88 -0.02 6.54
N LEU A 336 -8.51 -1.11 6.98
CA LEU A 336 -9.95 -1.15 7.23
C LEU A 336 -10.35 -0.32 8.46
N PHE A 337 -9.56 -0.31 9.54
CA PHE A 337 -9.80 0.56 10.69
C PHE A 337 -9.54 2.04 10.38
N ASN A 338 -8.56 2.35 9.53
CA ASN A 338 -8.39 3.70 8.99
C ASN A 338 -9.64 4.14 8.23
N CYS A 339 -10.21 3.27 7.40
CA CYS A 339 -11.48 3.57 6.72
C CYS A 339 -12.60 3.88 7.72
N LEU A 340 -12.76 3.07 8.78
CA LEU A 340 -13.73 3.35 9.86
C LEU A 340 -13.45 4.67 10.58
N GLN A 341 -12.19 5.01 10.82
CA GLN A 341 -11.81 6.28 11.43
C GLN A 341 -12.23 7.46 10.55
N ILE A 342 -12.06 7.38 9.23
CA ILE A 342 -12.50 8.45 8.31
C ILE A 342 -14.02 8.67 8.43
N TYR A 343 -14.85 7.62 8.57
CA TYR A 343 -16.28 7.84 8.82
C TYR A 343 -16.55 8.74 10.04
N THR A 344 -15.74 8.64 11.09
CA THR A 344 -15.92 9.43 12.32
C THR A 344 -15.58 10.91 12.17
N THR A 345 -14.91 11.30 11.08
CA THR A 345 -14.57 12.70 10.80
C THR A 345 -15.67 13.46 10.07
N HIS A 346 -16.72 12.77 9.61
CA HIS A 346 -17.81 13.37 8.83
C HIS A 346 -19.14 13.34 9.58
N GLU A 347 -19.75 14.52 9.78
CA GLU A 347 -20.98 14.65 10.57
C GLU A 347 -22.19 13.94 9.97
N TYR A 348 -22.29 13.86 8.63
CA TYR A 348 -23.44 13.25 7.97
C TYR A 348 -23.48 11.72 8.10
N PHE A 349 -22.40 11.08 8.58
CA PHE A 349 -22.37 9.64 8.86
C PHE A 349 -22.73 9.28 10.30
N ILE A 350 -23.06 10.25 11.15
CA ILE A 350 -23.34 10.01 12.57
C ILE A 350 -24.44 8.95 12.76
N ASP A 351 -25.55 9.03 12.02
CA ASP A 351 -26.67 8.09 12.17
C ASP A 351 -26.25 6.67 11.78
N MET A 352 -25.54 6.54 10.65
CA MET A 352 -25.00 5.27 10.16
C MET A 352 -24.01 4.63 11.15
N LEU A 353 -23.12 5.44 11.74
CA LEU A 353 -22.18 5.01 12.77
C LEU A 353 -22.90 4.61 14.06
N ASN A 354 -23.98 5.31 14.43
CA ASN A 354 -24.76 4.97 15.62
C ASN A 354 -25.45 3.61 15.48
N GLU A 355 -25.96 3.29 14.29
CA GLU A 355 -26.53 1.97 13.99
C GLU A 355 -25.48 0.85 14.10
N HIS A 356 -24.24 1.13 13.70
CA HIS A 356 -23.13 0.16 13.75
C HIS A 356 -22.31 0.21 15.05
N CYS A 357 -22.65 1.09 16.00
CA CYS A 357 -21.84 1.40 17.18
C CYS A 357 -21.48 0.14 18.00
N GLN A 358 -22.48 -0.70 18.31
CA GLN A 358 -22.25 -1.92 19.10
C GLN A 358 -21.32 -2.92 18.40
N THR A 359 -21.49 -3.07 17.08
CA THR A 359 -20.62 -3.92 16.26
C THR A 359 -19.20 -3.38 16.27
N ILE A 360 -19.01 -2.09 15.95
CA ILE A 360 -17.67 -1.47 15.89
C ILE A 360 -16.97 -1.53 17.26
N MET A 361 -17.66 -1.23 18.36
CA MET A 361 -17.08 -1.29 19.70
C MET A 361 -16.62 -2.71 20.07
N LYS A 362 -17.38 -3.73 19.69
CA LYS A 362 -16.97 -5.14 19.87
C LYS A 362 -15.75 -5.50 19.04
N LEU A 363 -15.65 -5.00 17.80
CA LEU A 363 -14.46 -5.20 16.97
C LEU A 363 -13.22 -4.53 17.57
N ILE A 364 -13.38 -3.31 18.09
CA ILE A 364 -12.29 -2.61 18.80
C ILE A 364 -11.87 -3.40 20.04
N GLU A 365 -12.79 -3.88 20.86
CA GLU A 365 -12.46 -4.69 22.03
C GLU A 365 -11.62 -5.92 21.66
N ASN A 366 -12.02 -6.64 20.61
CA ASN A 366 -11.30 -7.81 20.13
C ASN A 366 -9.89 -7.47 19.63
N ILE A 367 -9.73 -6.34 18.94
CA ILE A 367 -8.43 -5.88 18.44
C ILE A 367 -7.54 -5.39 19.57
N LEU A 368 -8.09 -4.65 20.53
CA LEU A 368 -7.34 -4.19 21.71
C LEU A 368 -6.86 -5.37 22.55
N ASN A 369 -7.65 -6.46 22.66
CA ASN A 369 -7.19 -7.70 23.29
C ASN A 369 -5.90 -8.25 22.65
N ARG A 370 -5.73 -8.07 21.32
CA ARG A 370 -4.52 -8.49 20.59
C ARG A 370 -3.38 -7.49 20.69
N LEU A 371 -3.69 -6.19 20.68
CA LEU A 371 -2.69 -5.10 20.77
C LEU A 371 -2.15 -4.90 22.18
N VAL A 372 -2.91 -5.31 23.19
CA VAL A 372 -2.58 -5.22 24.62
C VAL A 372 -2.35 -6.64 25.14
N HIS A 373 -1.32 -7.31 24.63
CA HIS A 373 -0.90 -8.63 25.12
C HIS A 373 0.24 -8.47 26.14
N ASP A 374 0.15 -9.15 27.28
CA ASP A 374 1.15 -9.13 28.37
C ASP A 374 1.59 -7.71 28.82
N ASP A 375 0.66 -6.76 28.89
CA ASP A 375 0.93 -5.34 29.22
C ASP A 375 1.87 -4.62 28.24
N ILE A 376 2.19 -5.20 27.09
CA ILE A 376 3.00 -4.58 26.04
C ILE A 376 2.06 -3.92 25.03
N VAL A 377 2.07 -2.60 25.01
CA VAL A 377 1.26 -1.80 24.07
C VAL A 377 2.14 -1.29 22.93
N GLN A 378 1.71 -1.55 21.69
CA GLN A 378 2.34 -0.99 20.50
C GLN A 378 1.92 0.47 20.27
N ILE A 379 2.45 1.42 21.05
CA ILE A 379 2.06 2.85 21.02
C ILE A 379 2.22 3.50 19.63
N ARG A 380 3.05 2.91 18.75
CA ARG A 380 3.31 3.38 17.38
C ARG A 380 2.42 2.74 16.32
N SER A 381 1.49 1.88 16.72
CA SER A 381 0.60 1.19 15.80
C SER A 381 -0.45 2.16 15.26
N VAL A 382 -0.54 2.25 13.93
CA VAL A 382 -1.61 2.99 13.24
C VAL A 382 -2.98 2.41 13.61
N LEU A 383 -3.09 1.08 13.70
CA LEU A 383 -4.32 0.41 14.16
C LEU A 383 -4.78 0.91 15.53
N LEU A 384 -3.85 1.02 16.48
CA LEU A 384 -4.16 1.50 17.84
C LEU A 384 -4.69 2.94 17.81
N LEU A 385 -4.06 3.81 17.01
CA LEU A 385 -4.48 5.21 16.83
C LEU A 385 -5.92 5.28 16.29
N SER A 386 -6.24 4.49 15.26
CA SER A 386 -7.60 4.43 14.70
C SER A 386 -8.60 3.92 15.73
N CYS A 387 -8.28 2.86 16.48
CA CYS A 387 -9.15 2.35 17.55
C CYS A 387 -9.45 3.42 18.60
N ILE A 388 -8.43 4.12 19.11
CA ILE A 388 -8.62 5.17 20.12
C ILE A 388 -9.43 6.34 19.55
N SER A 389 -9.14 6.77 18.32
CA SER A 389 -9.89 7.84 17.66
C SER A 389 -11.37 7.51 17.52
N ILE A 390 -11.70 6.29 17.09
CA ILE A 390 -13.09 5.83 16.96
C ILE A 390 -13.76 5.73 18.34
N CYS A 391 -13.05 5.26 19.36
CA CYS A 391 -13.56 5.24 20.73
C CYS A 391 -13.84 6.64 21.27
N ASN A 392 -12.96 7.62 21.02
CA ASN A 392 -13.19 9.02 21.43
C ASN A 392 -14.46 9.57 20.80
N PHE A 393 -14.68 9.31 19.51
CA PHE A 393 -15.91 9.70 18.82
C PHE A 393 -17.15 9.11 19.50
N PHE A 394 -17.19 7.79 19.71
CA PHE A 394 -18.36 7.16 20.32
C PHE A 394 -18.54 7.56 21.79
N LEU A 395 -17.47 7.73 22.55
CA LEU A 395 -17.53 8.17 23.95
C LEU A 395 -18.09 9.58 24.06
N TYR A 396 -17.68 10.48 23.16
CA TYR A 396 -18.22 11.83 23.08
C TYR A 396 -19.73 11.83 22.81
N LYS A 397 -20.21 10.95 21.92
CA LYS A 397 -21.63 10.86 21.51
C LYS A 397 -22.52 10.11 22.49
N HIS A 398 -22.11 8.93 22.94
CA HIS A 398 -22.92 8.00 23.75
C HIS A 398 -22.57 8.01 25.24
N GLY A 399 -21.51 8.72 25.63
CA GLY A 399 -21.03 8.72 27.01
C GLY A 399 -20.50 7.35 27.45
N LEU A 400 -20.56 7.07 28.74
CA LEU A 400 -19.97 5.85 29.32
C LEU A 400 -20.76 4.56 29.03
N ASN A 401 -21.96 4.67 28.44
CA ASN A 401 -22.84 3.51 28.20
C ASN A 401 -22.26 2.48 27.21
N ILE A 402 -21.32 2.89 26.37
CA ILE A 402 -20.64 2.02 25.40
C ILE A 402 -19.38 1.36 25.96
N ILE A 403 -18.92 1.78 27.15
CA ILE A 403 -17.68 1.29 27.74
C ILE A 403 -18.01 0.15 28.69
N ASN A 404 -17.59 -1.05 28.32
CA ASN A 404 -17.63 -2.19 29.23
C ASN A 404 -16.34 -2.26 30.06
N LYS A 405 -16.34 -3.20 31.03
CA LYS A 405 -15.21 -3.41 31.93
C LYS A 405 -13.91 -3.70 31.17
N GLN A 406 -13.96 -4.55 30.15
CA GLN A 406 -12.79 -4.99 29.40
C GLN A 406 -12.13 -3.84 28.63
N LEU A 407 -12.92 -3.04 27.92
CA LEU A 407 -12.45 -1.84 27.21
C LEU A 407 -11.81 -0.84 28.18
N LEU A 408 -12.42 -0.62 29.34
CA LEU A 408 -11.87 0.26 30.36
C LEU A 408 -10.50 -0.24 30.87
N GLU A 409 -10.34 -1.54 31.06
CA GLU A 409 -9.06 -2.15 31.43
C GLU A 409 -7.99 -1.90 30.35
N TYR A 410 -8.31 -2.11 29.07
CA TYR A 410 -7.39 -1.80 27.98
C TYR A 410 -7.01 -0.32 27.93
N PHE A 411 -7.97 0.58 28.09
CA PHE A 411 -7.70 2.02 28.12
C PHE A 411 -6.74 2.40 29.24
N ILE A 412 -6.89 1.82 30.44
CA ILE A 412 -5.98 2.03 31.57
C ILE A 412 -4.56 1.55 31.24
N ILE A 413 -4.42 0.36 30.63
CA ILE A 413 -3.12 -0.17 30.24
C ILE A 413 -2.46 0.71 29.17
N ILE A 414 -3.21 1.12 28.15
CA ILE A 414 -2.75 2.02 27.09
C ILE A 414 -2.31 3.37 27.70
N GLY A 415 -3.18 3.98 28.50
CA GLY A 415 -2.89 5.27 29.14
C GLY A 415 -1.68 5.22 30.05
N HIS A 416 -1.52 4.15 30.83
CA HIS A 416 -0.36 3.94 31.69
C HIS A 416 0.93 3.77 30.89
N THR A 417 0.85 3.08 29.76
CA THR A 417 1.99 2.85 28.86
C THR A 417 2.42 4.15 28.18
N CYS A 418 1.47 4.93 27.66
CA CYS A 418 1.71 6.28 27.14
C CYS A 418 2.29 7.22 28.21
N TYR A 419 1.74 7.19 29.43
CA TYR A 419 2.24 7.97 30.56
C TYR A 419 3.71 7.65 30.87
N LYS A 420 4.06 6.36 30.98
CA LYS A 420 5.44 5.92 31.23
C LYS A 420 6.38 6.31 30.09
N ASP A 421 5.96 6.16 28.83
CA ASP A 421 6.80 6.53 27.68
C ASP A 421 7.06 8.05 27.65
N ARG A 422 6.03 8.87 27.86
CA ARG A 422 6.14 10.34 27.94
C ARG A 422 7.08 10.77 29.06
N GLN A 423 6.97 10.19 30.25
CA GLN A 423 7.88 10.44 31.39
C GLN A 423 9.34 10.11 31.07
N ARG A 424 9.60 8.96 30.42
CA ARG A 424 10.95 8.57 29.99
C ARG A 424 11.52 9.58 29.00
N ARG A 425 10.73 10.03 28.03
CA ARG A 425 11.15 11.03 27.03
C ARG A 425 11.47 12.38 27.67
N GLU A 426 10.63 12.87 28.58
CA GLU A 426 10.91 14.12 29.29
C GLU A 426 12.18 14.01 30.16
N HIS A 427 12.40 12.88 30.82
CA HIS A 427 13.64 12.63 31.56
C HIS A 427 14.88 12.64 30.63
N GLN A 428 14.79 12.00 29.46
CA GLN A 428 15.85 12.01 28.44
C GLN A 428 16.12 13.43 27.92
N LYS A 429 15.09 14.22 27.61
CA LYS A 429 15.22 15.63 27.21
C LYS A 429 15.94 16.45 28.29
N HIS A 430 15.58 16.26 29.57
CA HIS A 430 16.26 16.93 30.68
C HIS A 430 17.72 16.50 30.82
N MET A 431 18.05 15.21 30.65
CA MET A 431 19.42 14.72 30.66
C MET A 431 20.26 15.32 29.51
N ILE A 432 19.72 15.38 28.30
CA ILE A 432 20.39 15.98 27.14
C ILE A 432 20.63 17.48 27.36
N ARG A 433 19.64 18.22 27.90
CA ARG A 433 19.80 19.65 28.26
C ARG A 433 20.88 19.86 29.33
N ARG A 434 20.97 18.97 30.33
CA ARG A 434 22.04 18.99 31.35
C ARG A 434 23.42 18.67 30.77
N GLN A 435 23.52 17.77 29.79
CA GLN A 435 24.78 17.49 29.10
C GLN A 435 25.24 18.67 28.24
N ARG A 436 24.33 19.30 27.47
CA ARG A 436 24.64 20.48 26.64
C ARG A 436 25.08 21.69 27.46
N SER A 437 24.46 21.93 28.61
CA SER A 437 24.89 23.01 29.52
C SER A 437 26.27 22.76 30.14
N ARG A 438 26.65 21.48 30.37
CA ARG A 438 28.01 21.11 30.80
C ARG A 438 29.06 21.26 29.70
N THR A 439 28.74 20.92 28.45
CA THR A 439 29.70 21.10 27.33
C THR A 439 29.89 22.56 26.94
N GLN A 440 28.84 23.38 26.99
CA GLN A 440 28.96 24.83 26.76
C GLN A 440 29.73 25.55 27.88
N SER A 441 29.65 25.10 29.13
CA SER A 441 30.44 25.68 30.23
C SER A 441 31.93 25.28 30.19
N HIS A 442 32.29 24.19 29.51
CA HIS A 442 33.68 23.84 29.26
C HIS A 442 34.28 24.49 28.01
N SER A 443 33.48 24.80 26.99
CA SER A 443 33.98 25.54 25.81
C SER A 443 34.15 27.05 26.08
N SER A 444 33.34 27.64 26.97
CA SER A 444 33.48 29.05 27.35
C SER A 444 34.68 29.33 28.26
N ASN A 445 35.14 28.34 29.04
CA ASN A 445 36.40 28.46 29.79
C ASN A 445 37.64 28.31 28.90
N LYS A 446 37.56 27.63 27.75
CA LYS A 446 38.72 27.47 26.85
C LYS A 446 38.97 28.68 25.92
N ARG A 447 38.04 29.63 25.85
CA ARG A 447 38.22 30.91 25.13
C ARG A 447 38.76 32.04 26.00
N LYS A 448 38.77 31.91 27.32
CA LYS A 448 39.34 32.94 28.21
C LYS A 448 40.87 32.91 28.31
N ASP A 449 41.51 31.87 27.79
CA ASP A 449 42.98 31.73 27.84
C ASP A 449 43.68 32.08 26.50
N ILE A 450 42.99 32.68 25.53
CA ILE A 450 43.58 33.05 24.21
C ILE A 450 43.51 34.57 23.91
N ASP A 451 42.78 35.38 24.68
CA ASP A 451 42.65 36.82 24.42
C ASP A 451 43.62 37.72 25.21
N ASP A 452 44.66 37.14 25.84
CA ASP A 452 45.80 37.90 26.40
C ASP A 452 47.01 37.84 25.46
N PHE A 453 46.87 38.28 24.21
CA PHE A 453 48.01 38.72 23.40
C PHE A 453 47.63 39.89 22.48
N ASP A 454 48.31 41.01 22.74
CA ASP A 454 48.52 42.20 21.90
C ASP A 454 47.31 43.05 21.47
N THR A 455 47.05 44.10 22.26
CA THR A 455 46.57 45.38 21.72
C THR A 455 47.57 46.49 22.05
N ASN A 456 48.34 46.89 21.03
CA ASN A 456 48.99 48.19 21.01
C ASN A 456 49.06 48.68 19.56
N GLY A 457 48.30 49.73 19.22
CA GLY A 457 48.60 50.54 18.03
C GLY A 457 47.43 51.00 17.15
N LYS A 458 46.93 52.20 17.47
CA LYS A 458 46.71 53.34 16.55
C LYS A 458 45.66 53.24 15.42
N THR A 459 44.56 53.96 15.67
CA THR A 459 44.01 55.10 14.90
C THR A 459 44.16 55.10 13.37
N GLY A 460 43.01 55.17 12.69
CA GLY A 460 42.90 55.65 11.31
C GLY A 460 41.48 55.50 10.80
N ASP A 461 40.78 56.63 10.71
CA ASP A 461 39.53 56.81 9.98
C ASP A 461 39.64 56.33 8.53
N ASP A 462 38.56 55.77 7.96
CA ASP A 462 37.96 56.28 6.73
C ASP A 462 36.75 55.45 6.27
N ASP A 463 35.65 56.17 6.08
CA ASP A 463 34.51 55.83 5.25
C ASP A 463 34.94 55.64 3.78
N SER A 464 34.61 54.50 3.17
CA SER A 464 34.19 54.50 1.76
C SER A 464 33.48 53.22 1.35
N LEU A 465 32.23 53.40 0.94
CA LEU A 465 31.58 52.77 -0.22
C LEU A 465 32.52 52.01 -1.16
N LEU A 466 32.20 50.75 -1.46
CA LEU A 466 32.37 50.20 -2.80
C LEU A 466 31.39 49.05 -3.05
N LYS A 467 30.50 49.30 -4.02
CA LYS A 467 29.81 48.29 -4.81
C LYS A 467 30.85 47.46 -5.56
N SER A 468 30.65 46.15 -5.63
CA SER A 468 31.17 45.36 -6.75
C SER A 468 30.15 44.31 -7.18
N GLN A 469 29.69 44.47 -8.41
CA GLN A 469 29.16 43.40 -9.26
C GLN A 469 30.22 42.31 -9.45
N ASN A 470 29.78 41.07 -9.64
CA ASN A 470 30.34 40.06 -10.55
C ASN A 470 29.39 38.85 -10.50
N SER A 471 28.61 38.61 -11.54
CA SER A 471 28.96 37.97 -12.83
C SER A 471 28.63 36.48 -12.80
N SER A 472 27.63 36.16 -13.61
CA SER A 472 27.27 34.86 -14.18
C SER A 472 28.38 33.82 -14.30
N THR A 473 28.08 32.60 -13.85
CA THR A 473 28.47 31.36 -14.53
C THR A 473 27.32 30.36 -14.42
N ASN A 474 26.69 30.08 -15.57
CA ASN A 474 25.93 28.85 -15.81
C ASN A 474 26.85 27.66 -15.55
N ILE A 475 26.41 26.72 -14.72
CA ILE A 475 27.00 25.39 -14.62
C ILE A 475 25.84 24.40 -14.67
N ASP A 476 25.80 23.67 -15.78
CA ASP A 476 25.08 22.41 -15.95
C ASP A 476 25.39 21.47 -14.79
N TRP A 477 24.34 20.92 -14.19
CA TRP A 477 24.43 19.74 -13.32
C TRP A 477 23.47 18.69 -13.88
N ASP A 478 23.93 18.02 -14.93
CA ASP A 478 23.48 16.66 -15.24
C ASP A 478 24.46 15.68 -14.59
N ASP A 479 23.90 14.64 -13.99
CA ASP A 479 24.51 13.43 -13.43
C ASP A 479 25.52 13.56 -12.27
N GLU A 480 25.03 13.24 -11.07
CA GLU A 480 25.55 12.18 -10.17
C GLU A 480 25.07 12.42 -8.73
N THR A 481 23.97 11.78 -8.30
CA THR A 481 23.76 11.47 -6.86
C THR A 481 22.84 10.27 -6.67
N GLU A 482 23.37 9.06 -6.84
CA GLU A 482 22.75 7.81 -6.38
C GLU A 482 23.33 7.32 -5.03
N VAL A 483 23.76 8.26 -4.16
CA VAL A 483 24.32 7.92 -2.82
C VAL A 483 23.68 8.72 -1.67
N GLN A 484 22.76 9.65 -1.92
CA GLN A 484 22.09 10.44 -0.86
C GLN A 484 20.69 9.95 -0.43
N SER A 485 20.16 8.86 -1.00
CA SER A 485 18.80 8.39 -0.72
C SER A 485 18.62 7.63 0.61
N THR A 486 19.71 7.23 1.28
CA THR A 486 19.63 6.43 2.51
C THR A 486 19.55 7.30 3.77
N THR A 487 20.20 8.46 3.81
CA THR A 487 20.12 9.38 4.98
C THR A 487 18.81 10.15 5.05
N THR A 488 18.26 10.58 3.90
CA THR A 488 16.97 11.30 3.87
C THR A 488 15.78 10.41 4.20
N LYS A 489 15.82 9.13 3.79
CA LYS A 489 14.79 8.13 4.12
C LYS A 489 14.80 7.75 5.60
N VAL A 490 15.98 7.62 6.22
CA VAL A 490 16.09 7.33 7.66
C VAL A 490 15.60 8.50 8.50
N ASP A 491 15.86 9.74 8.08
CA ASP A 491 15.35 10.93 8.78
C ASP A 491 13.83 11.12 8.57
N SER A 492 13.27 10.79 7.39
CA SER A 492 11.82 10.81 7.15
C SER A 492 11.07 9.73 7.91
N ASP A 493 11.61 8.51 7.98
CA ASP A 493 11.00 7.40 8.72
C ASP A 493 11.06 7.64 10.25
N ARG A 494 12.08 8.37 10.69
CA ARG A 494 12.20 8.80 12.09
C ARG A 494 11.22 9.90 12.44
N SER A 495 10.98 10.87 11.55
CA SER A 495 10.00 11.94 11.80
C SER A 495 8.58 11.38 11.85
N THR A 496 8.20 10.53 10.89
CA THR A 496 6.86 9.90 10.87
C THR A 496 6.61 9.04 12.11
N SER A 497 7.61 8.28 12.57
CA SER A 497 7.49 7.51 13.81
C SER A 497 7.39 8.39 15.06
N GLU A 498 7.94 9.60 15.07
CA GLU A 498 7.81 10.53 16.19
C GLU A 498 6.44 11.20 16.20
N ASP A 499 5.93 11.58 15.02
CA ASP A 499 4.60 12.15 14.83
C ASP A 499 3.51 11.19 15.29
N LEU A 500 3.60 9.90 14.94
CA LEU A 500 2.66 8.88 15.40
C LEU A 500 2.59 8.80 16.94
N VAL A 501 3.73 8.90 17.63
CA VAL A 501 3.75 8.83 19.10
C VAL A 501 3.12 10.07 19.71
N ILE A 502 3.40 11.24 19.15
CA ILE A 502 2.79 12.49 19.63
C ILE A 502 1.27 12.43 19.45
N THR A 503 0.79 11.98 18.29
CA THR A 503 -0.63 11.77 18.02
C THR A 503 -1.24 10.76 18.99
N SER A 504 -0.55 9.66 19.29
CA SER A 504 -1.00 8.67 20.29
C SER A 504 -1.19 9.28 21.66
N TYR A 505 -0.28 10.17 22.09
CA TYR A 505 -0.45 10.88 23.36
C TYR A 505 -1.65 11.80 23.34
N THR A 506 -1.83 12.60 22.29
CA THR A 506 -2.98 13.52 22.18
C THR A 506 -4.31 12.77 22.23
N LEU A 507 -4.45 11.67 21.48
CA LEU A 507 -5.69 10.88 21.47
C LEU A 507 -5.97 10.21 22.82
N VAL A 508 -4.92 9.75 23.52
CA VAL A 508 -5.05 9.22 24.88
C VAL A 508 -5.43 10.32 25.88
N ASP A 509 -4.88 11.52 25.75
CA ASP A 509 -5.23 12.66 26.60
C ASP A 509 -6.73 12.99 26.45
N GLU A 510 -7.22 13.04 25.21
CA GLU A 510 -8.65 13.24 24.90
C GLU A 510 -9.53 12.11 25.46
N LEU A 511 -9.13 10.86 25.29
CA LEU A 511 -9.85 9.69 25.79
C LEU A 511 -10.06 9.78 27.30
N PHE A 512 -8.98 10.01 28.04
CA PHE A 512 -9.03 10.05 29.50
C PHE A 512 -9.76 11.29 30.02
N LEU A 513 -9.66 12.41 29.31
CA LEU A 513 -10.39 13.61 29.64
C LEU A 513 -11.91 13.39 29.51
N GLU A 514 -12.35 12.76 28.42
CA GLU A 514 -13.76 12.39 28.24
C GLU A 514 -14.23 11.36 29.28
N LEU A 515 -13.45 10.29 29.53
CA LEU A 515 -13.78 9.31 30.57
C LEU A 515 -13.99 9.99 31.93
N PHE A 516 -13.08 10.90 32.29
CA PHE A 516 -13.13 11.65 33.54
C PHE A 516 -14.36 12.55 33.62
N TYR A 517 -14.58 13.43 32.63
CA TYR A 517 -15.71 14.36 32.66
C TYR A 517 -17.07 13.65 32.67
N ARG A 518 -17.20 12.57 31.90
CA ARG A 518 -18.46 11.82 31.80
C ARG A 518 -18.76 11.04 33.07
N GLY A 519 -17.74 10.43 33.69
CA GLY A 519 -17.96 9.69 34.93
C GLY A 519 -18.30 10.60 36.10
N ILE A 520 -17.68 11.77 36.22
CA ILE A 520 -18.10 12.79 37.21
C ILE A 520 -19.56 13.19 37.02
N LYS A 521 -19.96 13.44 35.77
CA LYS A 521 -21.34 13.85 35.47
C LYS A 521 -22.33 12.77 35.91
N GLN A 522 -22.01 11.50 35.67
CA GLN A 522 -22.83 10.36 36.08
C GLN A 522 -22.97 10.28 37.61
N ASP A 523 -21.88 10.45 38.37
CA ASP A 523 -21.89 10.40 39.84
C ASP A 523 -22.63 11.61 40.45
N SER A 524 -22.63 12.76 39.77
CA SER A 524 -23.36 13.97 40.21
C SER A 524 -24.88 13.86 40.03
N SER A 525 -25.36 13.08 39.05
CA SER A 525 -26.78 12.81 38.85
C SER A 525 -27.26 11.68 39.77
N LYS A 526 -27.48 12.01 41.05
CA LYS A 526 -27.86 11.12 42.18
C LYS A 526 -29.18 10.32 42.03
N THR A 527 -29.66 10.04 40.82
CA THR A 527 -30.94 9.40 40.54
C THR A 527 -30.84 8.02 39.88
N ILE A 528 -29.64 7.44 39.76
CA ILE A 528 -29.46 6.12 39.15
C ILE A 528 -28.79 5.20 40.17
N ASP A 529 -29.32 3.99 40.30
CA ASP A 529 -28.94 2.95 41.26
C ASP A 529 -27.43 2.90 41.55
N ASN A 530 -27.08 2.85 42.84
CA ASN A 530 -25.71 2.94 43.40
C ASN A 530 -24.69 1.87 42.92
N ASN A 531 -25.02 1.05 41.92
CA ASN A 531 -24.18 -0.07 41.44
C ASN A 531 -23.63 0.11 40.01
N THR A 532 -23.82 1.26 39.35
CA THR A 532 -23.54 1.38 37.90
C THR A 532 -22.54 2.47 37.51
N SER A 533 -21.78 3.04 38.44
CA SER A 533 -20.67 3.91 38.06
C SER A 533 -19.53 3.08 37.49
N VAL A 534 -19.13 3.36 36.24
CA VAL A 534 -18.06 2.64 35.52
C VAL A 534 -16.76 2.60 36.33
N PHE A 535 -16.49 3.61 37.16
CA PHE A 535 -15.31 3.67 38.02
C PHE A 535 -15.35 2.76 39.25
N THR A 536 -16.53 2.29 39.68
CA THR A 536 -16.62 1.31 40.77
C THR A 536 -16.10 -0.06 40.37
N GLN A 537 -16.06 -0.33 39.05
CA GLN A 537 -15.50 -1.56 38.48
C GLN A 537 -13.97 -1.62 38.58
N LEU A 538 -13.31 -0.47 38.79
CA LEU A 538 -11.87 -0.41 38.93
C LEU A 538 -11.41 -0.94 40.29
N ASN A 539 -10.33 -1.72 40.30
CA ASN A 539 -9.64 -2.05 41.54
C ASN A 539 -8.81 -0.85 42.06
N GLN A 540 -8.25 -0.97 43.25
CA GLN A 540 -7.50 0.13 43.88
C GLN A 540 -6.27 0.55 43.05
N ASP A 541 -5.55 -0.41 42.47
CA ASP A 541 -4.35 -0.13 41.67
C ASP A 541 -4.71 0.58 40.36
N GLN A 542 -5.77 0.14 39.69
CA GLN A 542 -6.32 0.76 38.49
C GLN A 542 -6.78 2.19 38.76
N ARG A 543 -7.46 2.45 39.90
CA ARG A 543 -7.82 3.82 40.31
C ARG A 543 -6.60 4.71 40.51
N GLU A 544 -5.54 4.17 41.09
CA GLU A 544 -4.30 4.93 41.32
C GLU A 544 -3.54 5.19 40.02
N ILE A 545 -3.55 4.25 39.08
CA ILE A 545 -3.02 4.45 37.73
C ILE A 545 -3.83 5.53 37.01
N PHE A 546 -5.16 5.43 37.01
CA PHE A 546 -6.06 6.41 36.41
C PHE A 546 -5.80 7.82 36.97
N ARG A 547 -5.66 7.96 38.31
CA ARG A 547 -5.26 9.22 38.96
C ARG A 547 -3.95 9.78 38.41
N LYS A 548 -2.91 8.96 38.32
CA LYS A 548 -1.60 9.39 37.81
C LYS A 548 -1.67 9.86 36.35
N ILE A 549 -2.42 9.14 35.53
CA ILE A 549 -2.68 9.49 34.12
C ILE A 549 -3.37 10.85 34.06
N ILE A 550 -4.50 11.05 34.75
CA ILE A 550 -5.24 12.32 34.72
C ILE A 550 -4.41 13.49 35.27
N LYS A 551 -3.67 13.31 36.37
CA LYS A 551 -2.78 14.36 36.90
C LYS A 551 -1.75 14.78 35.87
N HIS A 552 -1.10 13.80 35.23
CA HIS A 552 -0.03 14.08 34.29
C HIS A 552 -0.50 14.69 32.97
N PHE A 553 -1.57 14.14 32.39
CA PHE A 553 -2.03 14.53 31.07
C PHE A 553 -2.92 15.77 31.10
N CYS A 554 -3.79 15.88 32.10
CA CYS A 554 -4.78 16.95 32.13
C CYS A 554 -4.32 18.18 32.93
N ASN A 555 -3.19 18.11 33.65
CA ASN A 555 -2.65 19.20 34.49
C ASN A 555 -3.70 19.73 35.52
N ILE A 556 -4.59 18.85 36.02
CA ILE A 556 -5.71 19.19 36.91
C ILE A 556 -5.33 19.00 38.40
N ASP A 557 -4.12 19.39 38.79
CA ASP A 557 -3.55 19.01 40.11
C ASP A 557 -4.40 19.44 41.33
N LYS A 558 -5.15 20.55 41.24
CA LYS A 558 -5.91 21.07 42.39
C LYS A 558 -7.39 20.66 42.42
N ARG A 559 -8.03 20.49 41.26
CA ARG A 559 -9.45 20.10 41.18
C ARG A 559 -9.64 18.58 41.27
N LEU A 560 -8.65 17.80 40.87
CA LEU A 560 -8.75 16.34 40.81
C LEU A 560 -8.81 15.69 42.20
N ASP A 561 -7.96 16.16 43.13
CA ASP A 561 -7.92 15.62 44.50
C ASP A 561 -9.19 15.95 45.29
N ASP A 562 -9.79 17.12 45.06
CA ASP A 562 -11.07 17.49 45.66
C ASP A 562 -12.26 16.69 45.08
N MET A 563 -12.15 16.22 43.82
CA MET A 563 -13.23 15.53 43.09
C MET A 563 -13.19 14.00 43.18
N LEU A 564 -12.03 13.38 43.36
CA LEU A 564 -11.88 11.91 43.51
C LEU A 564 -11.95 11.43 44.97
N ASN A 565 -12.04 12.37 45.92
CA ASN A 565 -12.39 12.11 47.31
C ASN A 565 -13.91 12.15 47.56
N LEU A 566 -14.68 12.61 46.56
CA LEU A 566 -16.13 12.40 46.43
C LEU A 566 -16.38 11.05 45.76
#